data_AF-A0A957UJH6-F1
#
_entry.id   AF-A0A957UJH6-F1
#
_cell.length_a   1.000
_cell.length_b   1.000
_cell.length_c   1.000
_cell.angle_alpha   90.00
_cell.angle_beta   90.00
_cell.angle_gamma   90.00
#
_symmetry.space_group_name_H-M   'P 1'
#
loop_
_entity.id
_entity.type
_entity.pdbx_description
1 polymer ?
#
loop_
_entity_poly.entity_id
_entity_poly.type
_entity_poly.pdbx_seq_one_letter_code
_entity_poly.pdbx_strand_id
1 'polypeptide(L)' 'MTITRCAWAGSDPLYVQYHDEEWGIPAHDDRHLFEMLNLEGAQAGLSWITILRKRENYRAA' A
#
# COMPACT_ATOMS: atom_id res chain seq x y z
N MET A 1 -5.40 24.64 -0.80
CA MET A 1 -6.41 23.75 -0.21
C MET A 1 -5.70 22.73 0.65
N THR A 2 -6.12 22.53 1.89
CA THR A 2 -5.67 21.44 2.75
C THR A 2 -6.42 20.17 2.33
N ILE A 3 -5.70 19.12 1.93
CA ILE A 3 -6.30 17.83 1.58
C ILE A 3 -6.66 17.10 2.88
N THR A 4 -7.93 16.78 3.06
CA THR A 4 -8.40 15.90 4.14
C THR A 4 -8.27 14.45 3.71
N ARG A 5 -7.46 13.66 4.41
CA ARG A 5 -7.23 12.23 4.13
C ARG A 5 -7.98 11.32 5.09
N CYS A 6 -8.06 10.03 4.76
CA CYS A 6 -8.52 9.04 5.72
C CYS A 6 -7.65 9.05 6.98
N ALA A 7 -8.25 8.80 8.14
CA ALA A 7 -7.57 8.88 9.43
C ALA A 7 -6.35 7.96 9.54
N TRP A 8 -6.35 6.84 8.81
CA TRP A 8 -5.27 5.86 8.83
C TRP A 8 -4.03 6.27 8.01
N ALA A 9 -4.14 7.23 7.08
CA ALA A 9 -3.03 7.64 6.23
C ALA A 9 -1.88 8.29 7.02
N GLY A 10 -2.20 8.88 8.18
CA GLY A 10 -1.22 9.50 9.06
C GLY A 10 -0.43 10.62 8.36
N SER A 11 0.88 10.68 8.64
CA SER A 11 1.79 11.70 8.11
C SER A 11 3.10 11.13 7.53
N ASP A 12 3.28 9.80 7.55
CA ASP A 12 4.45 9.17 6.91
C ASP A 12 4.35 9.39 5.39
N PRO A 13 5.35 10.02 4.74
CA PRO A 13 5.27 10.38 3.33
C PRO A 13 5.00 9.18 2.40
N LEU A 14 5.56 8.01 2.72
CA LEU A 14 5.34 6.79 1.92
C LEU A 14 3.89 6.33 2.04
N TYR A 15 3.33 6.38 3.25
CA TYR A 15 1.96 5.93 3.48
C TYR A 15 0.95 6.93 2.91
N VAL A 16 1.26 8.22 2.98
CA VAL A 16 0.49 9.30 2.35
C VAL A 16 0.48 9.16 0.83
N GLN A 17 1.64 8.91 0.21
CA GLN A 17 1.71 8.70 -1.23
C GLN A 17 0.90 7.47 -1.65
N TYR A 18 1.07 6.34 -0.94
CA TYR A 18 0.27 5.14 -1.19
C TYR A 18 -1.24 5.40 -1.07
N HIS A 19 -1.67 6.14 -0.04
CA HIS A 19 -3.08 6.52 0.14
C HIS A 19 -3.59 7.36 -1.05
N ASP A 20 -2.82 8.36 -1.46
CA ASP A 20 -3.28 9.33 -2.45
C ASP A 20 -3.22 8.80 -3.90
N GLU A 21 -2.25 7.94 -4.19
CA GLU A 21 -1.90 7.54 -5.57
C GLU A 21 -2.15 6.07 -5.89
N GLU A 22 -2.48 5.23 -4.89
CA GLU A 22 -2.69 3.79 -5.12
C GLU A 22 -3.95 3.25 -4.44
N TRP A 23 -4.19 3.60 -3.17
CA TRP A 23 -5.26 2.99 -2.38
C TRP A 23 -6.65 3.39 -2.88
N GLY A 24 -7.47 2.40 -3.21
CA GLY A 24 -8.84 2.61 -3.70
C GLY A 24 -8.93 3.06 -5.16
N ILE A 25 -7.80 3.18 -5.87
CA ILE A 25 -7.80 3.45 -7.31
C ILE A 25 -8.03 2.12 -8.06
N PRO A 26 -9.01 2.05 -8.99
CA PRO A 26 -9.29 0.82 -9.72
C PRO A 26 -8.08 0.32 -10.53
N ALA A 27 -7.62 -0.90 -10.23
CA ALA A 27 -6.61 -1.61 -10.99
C ALA A 27 -7.23 -2.76 -11.78
N HIS A 28 -6.76 -2.96 -13.01
CA HIS A 28 -7.25 -4.01 -13.92
C HIS A 28 -6.12 -4.90 -14.46
N ASP A 29 -4.88 -4.68 -14.01
CA ASP A 29 -3.74 -5.50 -14.37
C ASP A 29 -3.64 -6.72 -13.44
N ASP A 30 -3.70 -7.92 -14.00
CA ASP A 30 -3.74 -9.17 -13.24
C ASP A 30 -2.49 -9.37 -12.36
N ARG A 31 -1.32 -8.94 -12.84
CA ARG A 31 -0.06 -9.08 -12.08
C ARG A 31 -0.06 -8.18 -10.86
N HIS A 32 -0.50 -6.93 -11.03
CA HIS A 32 -0.66 -6.00 -9.92
C HIS A 32 -1.70 -6.51 -8.91
N LEU A 33 -2.85 -6.99 -9.38
CA LEU A 33 -3.88 -7.55 -8.51
C LEU A 33 -3.35 -8.74 -7.70
N PHE A 34 -2.60 -9.64 -8.34
CA PHE A 34 -1.96 -10.76 -7.66
C PHE A 34 -0.87 -10.32 -6.68
N GLU A 35 -0.05 -9.32 -7.03
CA GLU A 35 0.94 -8.72 -6.11
C GLU A 35 0.24 -8.22 -4.84
N MET A 36 -0.81 -7.40 -4.99
CA MET A 36 -1.56 -6.85 -3.86
C MET A 36 -2.17 -7.96 -2.99
N LEU A 37 -2.77 -8.99 -3.61
CA LEU A 37 -3.30 -10.14 -2.87
C LEU A 37 -2.25 -10.82 -1.98
N ASN A 38 -1.02 -11.00 -2.49
CA ASN A 38 0.06 -11.59 -1.71
C ASN A 38 0.54 -10.67 -0.58
N LEU A 39 0.69 -9.37 -0.85
CA LEU A 39 1.13 -8.38 0.13
C LEU A 39 0.14 -8.23 1.29
N GLU A 40 -1.17 -8.22 0.99
CA GLU A 40 -2.24 -8.20 2.00
C GLU A 40 -2.17 -9.46 2.90
N GLY A 41 -1.93 -10.64 2.33
CA GLY A 41 -1.72 -11.86 3.11
C GLY A 41 -0.48 -11.79 4.02
N ALA A 42 0.61 -11.21 3.52
CA ALA A 42 1.84 -11.01 4.31
C ALA A 42 1.67 -10.05 5.48
N GLN A 43 0.61 -9.22 5.48
CA GLN A 43 0.32 -8.27 6.56
C GLN A 43 -0.16 -8.94 7.86
N ALA A 44 -0.53 -10.22 7.88
CA ALA A 44 -1.13 -10.85 9.05
C ALA A 44 -0.32 -10.62 10.35
N GLY A 45 -0.92 -9.88 11.30
CA GLY A 45 -0.29 -9.52 12.58
C GLY A 45 0.69 -8.33 12.53
N LEU A 46 0.78 -7.62 11.41
CA LEU A 46 1.68 -6.49 11.18
C LEU A 46 0.91 -5.23 10.75
N SER A 47 1.60 -4.08 10.80
CA SER A 47 1.10 -2.84 10.19
C SER A 47 1.35 -2.83 8.68
N TRP A 48 0.44 -2.24 7.89
CA TRP A 48 0.60 -2.16 6.43
C TRP A 48 1.87 -1.41 6.00
N ILE A 49 2.26 -0.37 6.74
CA ILE A 49 3.52 0.36 6.46
C ILE A 49 4.76 -0.53 6.56
N THR A 50 4.72 -1.60 7.36
CA THR A 50 5.78 -2.63 7.41
C THR A 50 5.91 -3.34 6.07
N ILE A 51 4.78 -3.66 5.43
CA ILE A 51 4.72 -4.34 4.14
C ILE A 51 5.11 -3.38 3.01
N LEU A 52 4.56 -2.16 2.99
CA LEU A 52 4.92 -1.14 1.99
C LEU A 52 6.42 -0.89 1.92
N ARG A 53 7.09 -0.76 3.08
CA ARG A 53 8.56 -0.58 3.14
C ARG A 53 9.35 -1.79 2.63
N LYS A 54 8.75 -2.98 2.59
CA LYS A 54 9.36 -4.22 2.08
C LYS A 54 8.92 -4.59 0.66
N ARG A 55 8.02 -3.83 0.04
CA ARG A 55 7.41 -4.16 -1.26
C ARG A 55 8.44 -4.45 -2.35
N GLU A 56 9.46 -3.62 -2.48
CA GLU A 56 10.54 -3.84 -3.46
C GLU A 56 11.32 -5.13 -3.19
N ASN A 57 11.51 -5.49 -1.93
CA ASN A 57 12.18 -6.75 -1.58
C ASN A 57 11.31 -7.96 -1.92
N TYR A 58 9.98 -7.86 -1.76
CA TYR A 58 9.05 -8.90 -2.22
C TYR A 58 9.06 -9.06 -3.73
N ARG A 59 9.19 -7.96 -4.49
CA ARG A 59 9.30 -8.00 -5.96
C ARG A 59 10.60 -8.63 -6.46
N ALA A 60 11.67 -8.52 -5.68
CA ALA A 60 12.99 -9.01 -6.04
C ALA A 60 13.30 -10.46 -5.60
N ALA A 61 12.46 -11.05 -4.74
CA ALA A 61 12.61 -12.41 -4.23
C ALA A 61 12.10 -13.47 -5.23
#